data_AF-A0A4Q1B7W8-F1
#
_entry.id   AF-A0A4Q1B7W8-F1
#
_cell.length_a   1.000
_cell.length_b   1.000
_cell.length_c   1.000
_cell.angle_alpha   90.00
_cell.angle_beta   90.00
_cell.angle_gamma   90.00
#
_symmetry.space_group_name_H-M   'P 1'
#
loop_
_entity.id
_entity.type
_entity.pdbx_description
1 polymer ?
#
loop_
_entity_poly.entity_id
_entity_poly.type
_entity_poly.pdbx_seq_one_letter_code
_entity_poly.pdbx_strand_id
1 'polypeptide(L)'
;SGSISESTSGSISESTSGSVSESTSGSVSNSESTSGSISESTSGSISESTSGSVSESTSGSISESTSGSVSESTSGSVSNSESTSESTSGSISESTSGSVSESTSGSISESTSGS
;
A
#
# COMPACT_ATOMS: atom_id res chain seq x y z
N SER A 1 10.33 20.62 4.47
CA SER A 1 9.93 19.30 3.95
C SER A 1 8.73 19.52 3.05
N GLY A 2 8.84 19.15 1.77
CA GLY A 2 7.73 19.24 0.82
C GLY A 2 6.95 17.93 0.80
N SER A 3 5.68 17.99 0.44
CA SER A 3 4.85 16.83 0.12
C SER A 3 4.35 16.97 -1.31
N ILE A 4 4.16 15.84 -2.00
CA ILE A 4 3.72 15.79 -3.40
C ILE A 4 2.45 14.94 -3.46
N SER A 5 1.38 15.51 -3.99
CA SER A 5 0.12 14.82 -4.25
C SER A 5 -0.30 15.03 -5.70
N GLU A 6 -0.50 13.93 -6.42
CA GLU A 6 -1.00 13.95 -7.80
C GLU A 6 -2.26 13.08 -7.91
N SER A 7 -3.34 13.64 -8.46
CA SER A 7 -4.60 12.91 -8.63
C SER A 7 -5.19 13.15 -10.01
N THR A 8 -5.69 12.06 -10.62
CA THR A 8 -6.30 12.08 -11.96
C THR A 8 -7.66 11.39 -11.94
N SER A 9 -8.64 11.98 -12.64
CA SER A 9 -9.92 11.33 -12.98
C SER A 9 -10.72 10.81 -11.77
N GLY A 10 -11.25 11.73 -10.95
CA GLY A 10 -12.10 11.39 -9.80
C GLY A 10 -11.39 10.70 -8.63
N SER A 11 -10.05 10.74 -8.63
CA SER A 11 -9.22 10.15 -7.59
C SER A 11 -8.92 11.13 -6.45
N ILE A 12 -8.56 10.59 -5.30
CA ILE A 12 -8.14 11.33 -4.12
C ILE A 12 -6.67 10.98 -3.86
N SER A 13 -5.83 11.99 -3.75
CA SER A 13 -4.44 11.84 -3.33
C SER A 13 -4.17 12.83 -2.21
N GLU A 14 -3.68 12.33 -1.08
CA GLU A 14 -3.30 13.12 0.08
C GLU A 14 -1.88 12.78 0.53
N SER A 15 -1.09 13.82 0.83
CA SER A 15 0.32 13.68 1.22
C SER A 15 0.70 14.68 2.32
N THR A 16 1.26 14.16 3.42
CA THR A 16 1.86 14.98 4.49
C THR A 16 3.37 15.05 4.36
N SER A 17 4.03 15.80 5.24
CA SER A 17 5.39 16.33 5.01
C SER A 17 6.46 15.26 4.73
N GLY A 18 7.11 15.34 3.57
CA GLY A 18 8.10 14.37 3.12
C GLY A 18 7.51 13.21 2.32
N SER A 19 6.19 13.10 2.23
CA SER A 19 5.51 12.02 1.52
C SER A 19 5.19 12.34 0.06
N VAL A 20 4.99 11.27 -0.72
CA VAL A 20 4.49 11.28 -2.09
C VAL A 20 3.23 10.42 -2.16
N SER A 21 2.18 10.96 -2.75
CA SER A 21 0.95 10.23 -3.02
C SER A 21 0.53 10.45 -4.47
N GLU A 22 0.16 9.37 -5.17
CA GLU A 22 -0.36 9.44 -6.53
C GLU A 22 -1.62 8.57 -6.69
N SER A 23 -2.63 9.09 -7.41
CA SER A 23 -3.85 8.33 -7.67
C SER A 23 -4.50 8.55 -9.02
N THR A 24 -5.00 7.46 -9.60
CA THR A 24 -5.62 7.46 -10.93
C THR A 24 -6.93 6.66 -10.98
N SER A 25 -7.91 7.17 -11.73
CA SER A 25 -9.19 6.50 -12.06
C SER A 25 -10.02 6.07 -10.84
N GLY A 26 -10.51 7.03 -10.05
CA GLY A 26 -11.40 6.78 -8.90
C GLY A 26 -10.70 6.09 -7.73
N SER A 27 -9.39 6.20 -7.64
CA SER A 27 -8.58 5.59 -6.59
C SER A 27 -8.32 6.55 -5.43
N VAL A 28 -7.89 5.99 -4.30
CA VAL A 28 -7.48 6.75 -3.12
C VAL A 28 -6.05 6.37 -2.76
N SER A 29 -5.17 7.34 -2.70
CA SER A 29 -3.83 7.19 -2.15
C SER A 29 -3.65 8.18 -1.02
N ASN A 30 -3.13 7.69 0.10
CA ASN A 30 -2.81 8.50 1.24
C ASN A 30 -1.39 8.17 1.71
N SER A 31 -0.55 9.19 1.86
CA SER A 31 0.81 8.99 2.33
C SER A 31 1.13 9.94 3.49
N GLU A 32 1.25 9.36 4.68
CA GLU A 32 1.52 10.09 5.91
C GLU A 32 2.92 9.82 6.45
N SER A 33 3.71 10.87 6.68
CA SER A 33 5.08 10.66 7.15
C SER A 33 5.68 11.86 7.84
N THR A 34 6.66 11.57 8.71
CA THR A 34 7.68 12.55 9.14
C THR A 34 9.03 12.29 8.48
N SER A 35 9.22 11.15 7.79
CA SER A 35 10.52 10.67 7.30
C SER A 35 10.52 10.13 5.86
N GLY A 36 9.53 10.49 5.06
CA GLY A 36 9.35 10.05 3.67
C GLY A 36 8.46 8.82 3.56
N SER A 37 7.42 8.85 2.73
CA SER A 37 6.55 7.70 2.44
C SER A 37 6.03 7.82 1.01
N ILE A 38 5.68 6.70 0.38
CA ILE A 38 5.15 6.67 -0.99
C ILE A 38 3.87 5.84 -1.00
N SER A 39 2.79 6.39 -1.53
CA SER A 39 1.55 5.65 -1.76
C SER A 39 1.11 5.87 -3.20
N GLU A 40 0.70 4.80 -3.86
CA GLU A 40 0.29 4.83 -5.26
C GLU A 40 -0.97 3.97 -5.47
N SER A 41 -1.97 4.52 -6.17
CA SER A 41 -3.22 3.78 -6.42
C SER A 41 -3.84 3.99 -7.79
N THR A 42 -4.29 2.89 -8.40
CA THR A 42 -4.83 2.87 -9.77
C THR A 42 -6.13 2.06 -9.90
N SER A 43 -7.09 2.62 -10.64
CA SER A 43 -8.35 1.95 -11.04
C SER A 43 -9.22 1.45 -9.87
N GLY A 44 -9.75 2.38 -9.06
CA GLY A 44 -10.65 2.06 -7.94
C GLY A 44 -9.95 1.40 -6.75
N SER A 45 -8.64 1.57 -6.66
CA SER A 45 -7.80 1.00 -5.60
C SER A 45 -7.60 1.96 -4.43
N ILE A 46 -7.18 1.39 -3.30
CA ILE A 46 -6.84 2.14 -2.08
C ILE A 46 -5.42 1.77 -1.67
N SER A 47 -4.55 2.75 -1.48
CA SER A 47 -3.22 2.57 -0.92
C SER A 47 -3.01 3.55 0.22
N GLU A 48 -2.41 3.05 1.30
CA GLU A 48 -2.01 3.88 2.43
C GLU A 48 -0.58 3.54 2.88
N SER A 49 0.26 4.56 3.06
CA SER A 49 1.62 4.40 3.56
C SER A 49 1.97 5.35 4.69
N THR A 50 2.57 4.79 5.75
CA THR A 50 3.00 5.50 6.95
C THR A 50 4.50 5.36 7.25
N SER A 51 5.18 6.49 7.47
CA SER A 51 6.58 6.60 7.93
C SER A 51 7.60 5.65 7.30
N GLY A 52 8.26 6.06 6.21
CA GLY A 52 9.36 5.30 5.59
C GLY A 52 8.89 4.14 4.73
N SER A 53 7.58 3.99 4.51
CA SER A 53 6.98 2.84 3.85
C SER A 53 6.51 3.15 2.43
N VAL A 54 6.30 2.08 1.67
CA VAL A 54 5.79 2.12 0.29
C VAL A 54 4.56 1.23 0.21
N SER A 55 3.47 1.77 -0.33
CA SER A 55 2.26 0.99 -0.60
C SER A 55 1.81 1.23 -2.04
N GLU A 56 1.47 0.15 -2.74
CA GLU A 56 0.98 0.22 -4.12
C GLU A 56 -0.28 -0.63 -4.30
N SER A 57 -1.29 -0.09 -4.99
CA SER A 57 -2.54 -0.80 -5.25
C SER A 57 -3.13 -0.59 -6.62
N THR A 58 -3.55 -1.69 -7.25
CA THR A 58 -4.09 -1.68 -8.61
C THR A 58 -5.38 -2.50 -8.76
N SER A 59 -6.35 -1.95 -9.49
CA SER A 59 -7.57 -2.63 -9.95
C SER A 59 -8.46 -3.15 -8.82
N GLY A 60 -8.99 -2.25 -8.00
CA GLY A 60 -9.90 -2.58 -6.89
C GLY A 60 -9.21 -3.25 -5.70
N SER A 61 -7.89 -3.22 -5.66
CA SER A 61 -7.07 -3.72 -4.56
C SER A 61 -6.88 -2.72 -3.44
N ILE A 62 -6.54 -3.24 -2.26
CA ILE A 62 -6.22 -2.47 -1.05
C ILE A 62 -4.82 -2.85 -0.58
N SER A 63 -3.96 -1.87 -0.36
CA SER A 63 -2.63 -2.07 0.21
C SER A 63 -2.40 -1.07 1.34
N GLU A 64 -1.86 -1.55 2.45
CA GLU A 64 -1.47 -0.75 3.60
C GLU A 64 -0.05 -1.12 4.06
N SER A 65 0.78 -0.09 4.30
CA SER A 65 2.18 -0.24 4.71
C SER A 65 2.58 0.69 5.85
N THR A 66 3.16 0.16 6.91
CA THR A 66 3.68 0.93 8.04
C THR A 66 5.19 0.72 8.31
N SER A 67 5.92 1.81 8.60
CA SER A 67 7.27 1.82 9.20
C SER A 67 8.35 1.03 8.44
N GLY A 68 8.78 1.54 7.27
CA GLY A 68 9.85 0.90 6.50
C GLY A 68 9.41 -0.36 5.74
N SER A 69 8.11 -0.61 5.68
CA SER A 69 7.53 -1.75 4.99
C SER A 69 7.19 -1.47 3.53
N VAL A 70 6.94 -2.55 2.79
CA VAL A 70 6.47 -2.56 1.42
C VAL A 70 5.24 -3.47 1.33
N SER A 71 4.17 -2.96 0.75
CA SER A 71 2.94 -3.69 0.53
C SER A 71 2.48 -3.43 -0.90
N GLU A 72 2.16 -4.51 -1.62
CA GLU A 72 1.69 -4.44 -3.00
C GLU A 72 0.44 -5.29 -3.17
N SER A 73 -0.59 -4.74 -3.83
CA SER A 73 -1.83 -5.46 -4.10
C SER A 73 -2.40 -5.23 -5.49
N THR A 74 -2.79 -6.33 -6.13
CA THR A 74 -3.32 -6.33 -7.49
C THR A 74 -4.61 -7.14 -7.64
N SER A 75 -5.56 -6.59 -8.40
CA SER A 75 -6.79 -7.28 -8.87
C SER A 75 -7.69 -7.80 -7.76
N GLY A 76 -8.21 -6.90 -6.92
CA GLY A 76 -9.13 -7.22 -5.82
C GLY A 76 -8.49 -7.94 -4.64
N SER A 77 -7.16 -7.98 -4.59
CA SER A 77 -6.38 -8.46 -3.44
C SER A 77 -6.25 -7.43 -2.33
N VAL A 78 -5.96 -7.92 -1.13
CA VAL A 78 -5.67 -7.12 0.06
C VAL A 78 -4.30 -7.49 0.61
N SER A 79 -3.43 -6.50 0.81
CA SER A 79 -2.12 -6.71 1.43
C SER A 79 -1.91 -5.71 2.56
N ASN A 80 -1.54 -6.21 3.74
CA ASN A 80 -1.23 -5.38 4.89
C ASN A 80 0.16 -5.75 5.42
N SER A 81 1.01 -4.74 5.62
CA SER A 81 2.41 -4.99 5.96
C SER A 81 3.04 -4.00 6.93
N GLU A 82 3.62 -4.56 8.00
CA GLU A 82 4.69 -3.93 8.78
C GLU A 82 6.09 -4.42 8.32
N SER A 83 6.18 -5.14 7.19
CA SER A 83 7.42 -5.69 6.63
C SER A 83 7.35 -5.80 5.09
N THR A 84 7.36 -6.98 4.48
CA THR A 84 7.14 -7.11 3.03
C THR A 84 5.94 -8.01 2.77
N SER A 85 4.96 -7.50 2.03
CA SER A 85 3.76 -8.26 1.66
C SER A 85 3.39 -8.03 0.20
N GLU A 86 3.02 -9.11 -0.49
CA GLU A 86 2.49 -9.04 -1.85
C GLU A 86 1.22 -9.89 -1.99
N SER A 87 0.19 -9.32 -2.62
CA SER A 87 -1.06 -10.05 -2.90
C SER A 87 -1.57 -9.84 -4.32
N THR A 88 -1.90 -10.95 -5.00
CA THR A 88 -2.43 -10.93 -6.37
C THR A 88 -3.71 -11.78 -6.55
N SER A 89 -4.68 -11.21 -7.28
CA SER A 89 -5.90 -11.90 -7.75
C SER A 89 -6.82 -12.42 -6.64
N GLY A 90 -7.42 -11.50 -5.86
CA GLY A 90 -8.40 -11.83 -4.82
C GLY A 90 -7.81 -12.58 -3.62
N SER A 91 -6.51 -12.48 -3.43
CA SER A 91 -5.78 -13.06 -2.29
C SER A 91 -5.63 -12.06 -1.15
N ILE A 92 -5.31 -12.58 0.03
CA ILE A 92 -5.02 -11.78 1.23
C ILE A 92 -3.63 -12.15 1.73
N SER A 93 -2.75 -11.17 1.90
CA SER A 93 -1.44 -11.35 2.52
C SER A 93 -1.28 -10.39 3.68
N GLU A 94 -0.92 -10.92 4.83
CA GLU A 94 -0.57 -10.14 6.00
C GLU A 94 0.86 -10.51 6.44
N SER A 95 1.65 -9.49 6.75
CA SER A 95 3.01 -9.69 7.27
C SER A 95 3.30 -8.71 8.41
N THR A 96 3.83 -9.25 9.50
CA THR A 96 4.26 -8.48 10.66
C THR A 96 5.76 -8.59 10.87
N SER A 97 6.40 -7.49 11.30
CA SER A 97 7.79 -7.38 11.78
C SER A 97 8.82 -8.37 11.20
N GLY A 98 9.54 -7.98 10.15
CA GLY A 98 10.65 -8.76 9.59
C GLY A 98 10.25 -10.04 8.85
N SER A 99 8.95 -10.24 8.61
CA SER A 99 8.41 -11.33 7.80
C SER A 99 8.27 -10.94 6.34
N VAL A 100 8.26 -11.93 5.45
CA VAL A 100 7.79 -11.77 4.07
C VAL A 100 6.58 -12.66 3.89
N SER A 101 5.49 -12.11 3.39
CA SER A 101 4.27 -12.86 3.07
C SER A 101 3.87 -12.61 1.62
N GLU A 102 3.60 -13.68 0.87
CA GLU A 102 3.14 -13.59 -0.50
C GLU A 102 1.91 -14.47 -0.68
N SER A 103 0.87 -13.93 -1.31
CA SER A 103 -0.38 -14.67 -1.57
C SER A 103 -0.85 -14.49 -3.00
N THR A 104 -1.21 -15.60 -3.66
CA THR A 104 -1.74 -15.57 -5.03
C THR A 104 -3.07 -16.31 -5.14
N SER A 105 -3.98 -15.81 -5.99
CA SER A 105 -5.18 -16.53 -6.48
C SER A 105 -6.10 -17.08 -5.39
N GLY A 106 -6.76 -16.21 -4.64
CA GLY A 106 -7.73 -16.61 -3.60
C GLY A 106 -7.11 -17.27 -2.37
N SER A 107 -5.79 -17.23 -2.23
CA SER A 107 -5.08 -17.72 -1.06
C SER A 107 -5.04 -16.68 0.05
N ILE A 108 -4.92 -17.15 1.29
CA ILE A 108 -4.66 -16.32 2.46
C ILE A 108 -3.29 -16.75 3.01
N SER A 109 -2.39 -15.80 3.21
CA SER A 109 -1.09 -16.02 3.84
C SER A 109 -0.87 -14.99 4.94
N GLU A 110 -0.48 -15.48 6.11
CA GLU A 110 -0.11 -14.65 7.25
C GLU A 110 1.31 -15.08 7.65
N SER A 111 2.20 -14.10 7.78
CA SER A 111 3.57 -14.36 8.24
C SER A 111 3.92 -13.43 9.39
N THR A 112 4.34 -14.04 10.48
CA THR A 112 4.72 -13.35 11.71
C THR A 112 6.09 -13.85 12.13
N SER A 113 7.06 -12.94 12.21
CA SER A 113 8.40 -13.27 12.67
C SER A 113 8.39 -13.10 14.18
N GLY A 114 8.44 -14.22 14.90
CA GLY A 114 8.59 -14.23 16.35
C GLY A 114 10.02 -13.84 16.72
N SER A 115 10.16 -12.84 17.59
CA SER A 115 11.37 -12.70 18.42
C SER A 115 11.40 -13.78 19.49
#